data_AF-I6YHA3-F1
#
_entry.id   AF-I6YHA3-F1
#
_cell.length_a   1.000
_cell.length_b   1.000
_cell.length_c   1.000
_cell.angle_alpha   90.00
_cell.angle_beta   90.00
_cell.angle_gamma   90.00
#
_symmetry.space_group_name_H-M   'P 1'
#
loop_
_entity.id
_entity.type
_entity.pdbx_description
1 polymer ?
#
loop_
_entity_poly.entity_id
_entity_poly.type
_entity_poly.pdbx_seq_one_letter_code
_entity_poly.pdbx_strand_id
1 'polypeptide(L)'
;SLSGSTLRSPHGCHAQYMANMGSIASLVLSVTINKEEDETESDQQRGRKLWGLVVCHHTSPRFVPFPLRYACEFLVQVFGVQINKEVELAAQLREKHILWTQTVLCDMLLRDAPVGIITQSPNVMDLVNCDGASLYYKNKVWLLGVAPSEAEIRDIAEWLIEYHGASTGLSTDSLMEAGYPNASILGDAVCGMAAVKITKRDFLFWFRS
;
A
#
# COMPACT_ATOMS: atom_id res chain seq x y z
N SER A 1 -28.70 3.81 -24.65
CA SER A 1 -27.51 4.29 -23.92
C SER A 1 -26.61 5.06 -24.88
N LEU A 2 -26.03 6.20 -24.46
CA LEU A 2 -25.03 6.96 -25.24
C LEU A 2 -23.59 6.69 -24.78
N SER A 3 -23.35 5.63 -24.01
CA SER A 3 -22.04 5.33 -23.41
C SER A 3 -20.90 5.19 -24.43
N GLY A 4 -21.17 4.66 -25.63
CA GLY A 4 -20.19 4.56 -26.72
C GLY A 4 -20.13 5.76 -27.67
N SER A 5 -20.89 6.83 -27.44
CA SER A 5 -20.93 7.99 -28.34
C SER A 5 -19.76 8.93 -28.08
N THR A 6 -18.99 9.23 -29.13
CA THR A 6 -17.85 10.17 -29.08
C THR A 6 -18.26 11.64 -28.99
N LEU A 7 -19.54 11.96 -29.24
CA LEU A 7 -20.10 13.32 -29.18
C LEU A 7 -21.02 13.52 -27.97
N ARG A 8 -20.99 12.60 -27.00
CA ARG A 8 -21.80 12.72 -25.79
C ARG A 8 -21.42 13.98 -25.02
N SER A 9 -22.41 14.81 -24.71
CA SER A 9 -22.20 16.00 -23.88
C SER A 9 -21.73 15.60 -22.47
N PRO A 10 -20.74 16.30 -21.88
CA PRO A 10 -20.34 16.08 -20.50
C PRO A 10 -21.44 16.53 -19.53
N HIS A 11 -21.40 15.99 -18.31
CA HIS A 11 -22.30 16.44 -17.24
C HIS A 11 -21.96 17.89 -16.84
N GLY A 12 -22.97 18.67 -16.44
CA GLY A 12 -22.82 20.10 -16.14
C GLY A 12 -21.79 20.41 -15.05
N CYS A 13 -21.66 19.55 -14.03
CA CYS A 13 -20.64 19.71 -12.99
C CYS A 13 -19.21 19.67 -13.55
N HIS A 14 -18.96 18.81 -14.55
CA HIS A 14 -17.64 18.72 -15.18
C HIS A 14 -17.35 19.93 -16.07
N ALA A 15 -18.37 20.45 -16.76
CA ALA A 15 -18.23 21.69 -17.52
C ALA A 15 -17.83 22.88 -16.63
N GLN A 16 -18.47 23.01 -15.46
CA GLN A 16 -18.09 24.06 -14.48
C GLN A 16 -16.69 23.84 -13.90
N TYR A 17 -16.31 22.58 -13.62
CA TYR A 17 -14.96 22.24 -13.18
C TYR A 17 -13.89 22.67 -14.20
N MET A 18 -14.12 22.38 -15.48
CA MET A 18 -13.23 22.77 -16.58
C MET A 18 -13.10 24.29 -16.68
N ALA A 19 -14.21 25.02 -16.54
CA ALA A 19 -14.21 26.48 -16.52
C ALA A 19 -13.41 27.04 -15.33
N ASN A 20 -13.59 26.48 -14.13
CA ASN A 20 -12.85 26.88 -12.93
C ASN A 20 -11.34 26.61 -13.05
N MET A 21 -10.97 25.56 -13.78
CA MET A 21 -9.57 25.21 -14.07
C MET A 21 -8.95 26.09 -15.17
N GLY A 22 -9.75 26.88 -15.91
CA GLY A 22 -9.28 27.65 -17.06
C GLY A 22 -9.02 26.80 -18.31
N SER A 23 -9.62 25.60 -18.38
CA SER A 23 -9.46 24.68 -19.50
C SER A 23 -10.71 24.68 -20.39
N ILE A 24 -10.55 25.04 -21.66
CA ILE A 24 -11.66 25.21 -22.62
C ILE A 24 -11.90 23.93 -23.42
N ALA A 25 -10.86 23.15 -23.69
CA ALA A 25 -10.96 21.85 -24.36
C ALA A 25 -10.16 20.79 -23.60
N SER A 26 -10.68 19.57 -23.60
CA SER A 26 -9.98 18.40 -23.06
C SER A 26 -10.09 17.18 -23.97
N LEU A 27 -9.06 16.32 -23.89
CA LEU A 27 -9.09 14.95 -24.39
C LEU A 27 -8.60 14.04 -23.26
N VAL A 28 -9.38 13.02 -22.94
CA VAL A 28 -9.08 12.09 -21.86
C VAL A 28 -9.05 10.66 -22.42
N LEU A 29 -7.99 9.93 -22.12
CA LEU A 29 -7.78 8.54 -22.53
C LEU A 29 -7.55 7.69 -21.28
N SER A 30 -8.24 6.55 -21.18
CA SER A 30 -8.10 5.65 -20.04
C SER A 30 -6.90 4.73 -20.18
N VAL A 31 -6.07 4.67 -19.13
CA VAL A 31 -5.00 3.68 -18.99
C VAL A 31 -5.55 2.50 -18.20
N THR A 32 -5.63 1.32 -18.83
CA THR A 32 -6.09 0.10 -18.16
C THR A 32 -4.98 -0.93 -18.09
N ILE A 33 -4.84 -1.61 -16.95
CA ILE A 33 -3.94 -2.74 -16.76
C ILE A 33 -4.74 -4.01 -16.49
N ASN A 34 -4.09 -5.17 -16.59
CA ASN A 34 -4.75 -6.42 -16.23
C ASN A 34 -4.84 -6.50 -14.70
N LYS A 35 -5.98 -6.96 -14.18
CA LYS A 35 -6.09 -7.31 -12.76
C LYS A 35 -5.50 -8.71 -12.57
N GLU A 36 -4.63 -8.89 -11.59
CA GLU A 36 -4.32 -10.23 -11.06
C GLU A 36 -5.59 -10.73 -10.35
N GLU A 37 -5.99 -11.97 -10.62
CA GLU A 37 -7.15 -12.59 -9.99
C GLU A 37 -6.89 -12.65 -8.48
N ASP A 38 -7.66 -11.90 -7.68
CA ASP A 38 -7.79 -12.27 -6.26
C ASP A 38 -8.41 -13.68 -6.29
N GLU A 39 -7.72 -14.70 -5.78
CA GLU A 39 -8.09 -16.12 -5.84
C GLU A 39 -9.43 -16.48 -5.18
N THR A 40 -10.28 -15.50 -4.88
CA THR A 40 -11.55 -15.64 -4.15
C THR A 40 -12.81 -15.41 -4.96
N GLU A 41 -12.74 -15.02 -6.25
CA GLU A 41 -13.95 -14.87 -7.07
C GLU A 41 -13.91 -15.72 -8.35
N SER A 42 -14.81 -16.71 -8.38
CA SER A 42 -14.98 -17.74 -9.40
C SER A 42 -15.60 -17.21 -10.70
N ASP A 43 -15.11 -16.10 -11.25
CA ASP A 43 -15.60 -15.58 -12.53
C ASP A 43 -14.44 -15.33 -13.51
N GLN A 44 -14.41 -16.14 -14.57
CA GLN A 44 -13.35 -16.27 -15.58
C GLN A 44 -13.26 -15.07 -16.55
N GLN A 45 -13.49 -13.85 -16.06
CA GLN A 45 -13.20 -12.65 -16.83
C GLN A 45 -11.91 -12.03 -16.31
N ARG A 46 -10.82 -12.17 -17.08
CA ARG A 46 -9.62 -11.33 -16.95
C ARG A 46 -10.04 -9.85 -16.95
N GLY A 47 -10.29 -9.31 -15.77
CA GLY A 47 -10.80 -7.96 -15.60
C GLY A 47 -9.70 -6.96 -15.94
N ARG A 48 -9.97 -6.02 -16.84
CA ARG A 48 -9.11 -4.83 -16.98
C ARG A 48 -9.47 -3.84 -15.89
N LYS A 49 -8.50 -3.42 -15.08
CA LYS A 49 -8.66 -2.38 -14.07
C LYS A 49 -8.24 -1.04 -14.65
N LEU A 50 -9.03 0.01 -14.40
CA LEU A 50 -8.61 1.39 -14.68
C LEU A 50 -7.44 1.73 -13.73
N TRP A 51 -6.26 1.93 -14.29
CA TRP A 51 -5.06 2.32 -13.54
C TRP A 51 -4.95 3.83 -13.40
N GLY A 52 -5.33 4.55 -14.46
CA GLY A 52 -5.26 6.01 -14.48
C GLY A 52 -5.78 6.59 -15.79
N LEU A 53 -5.54 7.89 -15.98
CA LEU A 53 -5.98 8.64 -17.15
C LEU A 53 -4.81 9.44 -17.74
N VAL A 54 -4.75 9.52 -19.06
CA VAL A 54 -3.97 10.55 -19.76
C VAL A 54 -4.93 11.68 -20.08
N VAL A 55 -4.70 12.85 -19.48
CA VAL A 55 -5.56 14.02 -19.58
C VAL A 55 -4.82 15.14 -20.30
N CYS A 56 -5.34 15.56 -21.44
CA CYS A 56 -4.85 16.70 -22.19
C CYS A 56 -5.81 17.87 -22.01
N HIS A 57 -5.27 19.06 -21.71
CA HIS A 57 -6.02 20.31 -21.57
C HIS A 57 -5.56 21.34 -22.60
N HIS A 58 -6.47 22.23 -22.97
CA HIS A 58 -6.17 23.38 -23.83
C HIS A 58 -6.94 24.61 -23.37
N THR A 59 -6.25 25.75 -23.29
CA THR A 59 -6.83 27.05 -22.90
C THR A 59 -7.63 27.73 -24.00
N SER A 60 -7.78 27.07 -25.15
CA SER A 60 -8.57 27.54 -26.30
C SER A 60 -9.36 26.37 -26.89
N PRO A 61 -10.46 26.63 -27.61
CA PRO A 61 -11.20 25.58 -28.30
C PRO A 61 -10.27 24.78 -29.22
N ARG A 62 -10.29 23.46 -29.11
CA ARG A 62 -9.45 22.56 -29.92
C ARG A 62 -10.20 21.31 -30.33
N PHE A 63 -10.29 21.09 -31.63
CA PHE A 63 -10.81 19.85 -32.20
C PHE A 63 -9.66 18.91 -32.54
N VAL A 64 -9.75 17.66 -32.08
CA VAL A 64 -8.77 16.60 -32.38
C VAL A 64 -9.42 15.61 -33.34
N PRO A 65 -8.97 15.47 -34.60
CA PRO A 65 -9.57 14.54 -35.56
C PRO A 65 -9.57 13.07 -35.10
N PHE A 66 -10.55 12.28 -35.54
CA PHE A 66 -10.68 10.88 -35.15
C PHE A 66 -9.42 10.04 -35.39
N PRO A 67 -8.71 10.12 -36.54
CA PRO A 67 -7.50 9.34 -36.75
C PRO A 67 -6.41 9.61 -35.71
N LEU A 68 -6.29 10.87 -35.27
CA LEU A 68 -5.33 11.24 -34.23
C LEU A 68 -5.76 10.71 -32.85
N ARG A 69 -7.06 10.78 -32.51
CA ARG A 69 -7.57 10.19 -31.27
C ARG A 69 -7.33 8.68 -31.22
N TYR A 70 -7.55 7.97 -32.32
CA TYR A 70 -7.31 6.53 -32.44
C TYR A 70 -5.83 6.19 -32.30
N ALA A 71 -4.94 6.97 -32.92
CA ALA A 71 -3.50 6.80 -32.75
C ALA A 71 -3.06 7.01 -31.29
N CYS A 72 -3.58 8.05 -30.63
CA CYS A 72 -3.32 8.28 -29.20
C CYS A 72 -3.87 7.15 -28.32
N GLU A 73 -5.06 6.63 -28.61
CA GLU A 73 -5.63 5.49 -27.90
C GLU A 73 -4.73 4.25 -28.00
N PHE A 74 -4.23 3.95 -29.21
CA PHE A 74 -3.28 2.85 -29.41
C PHE A 74 -1.99 3.05 -28.59
N LEU A 75 -1.42 4.26 -28.59
CA LEU A 75 -0.25 4.57 -27.77
C LEU A 75 -0.51 4.36 -26.27
N VAL A 76 -1.70 4.76 -25.80
CA VAL A 76 -2.11 4.56 -24.40
C VAL A 76 -2.30 3.09 -24.06
N GLN A 77 -2.77 2.26 -25.00
CA GLN A 77 -2.83 0.81 -24.82
C GLN A 77 -1.43 0.19 -24.67
N VAL A 78 -0.49 0.57 -25.54
CA VAL A 78 0.91 0.11 -25.45
C VAL A 78 1.54 0.56 -24.13
N PHE A 79 1.28 1.80 -23.72
CA PHE A 79 1.72 2.32 -22.42
C PHE A 79 1.16 1.50 -21.25
N GLY A 80 -0.13 1.13 -21.29
CA GLY A 80 -0.76 0.27 -20.28
C GLY A 80 -0.10 -1.11 -20.17
N VAL A 81 0.29 -1.72 -21.30
CA VAL A 81 1.05 -2.99 -21.31
C VAL A 81 2.41 -2.82 -20.62
N GLN A 82 3.12 -1.73 -20.90
CA GLN A 82 4.42 -1.49 -20.26
C GLN A 82 4.27 -1.26 -18.76
N ILE A 83 3.28 -0.47 -18.32
CA ILE A 83 2.99 -0.30 -16.89
C ILE A 83 2.72 -1.66 -16.24
N ASN A 84 1.88 -2.50 -16.86
CA ASN A 84 1.55 -3.80 -16.30
C ASN A 84 2.81 -4.64 -16.06
N LYS A 85 3.73 -4.65 -17.02
CA LYS A 85 5.01 -5.37 -16.91
C LYS A 85 5.90 -4.82 -15.79
N GLU A 86 6.01 -3.50 -15.64
CA GLU A 86 6.81 -2.89 -14.57
C GLU A 86 6.21 -3.19 -13.19
N VAL A 87 4.88 -3.13 -13.08
CA VAL A 87 4.17 -3.47 -11.83
C VAL A 87 4.39 -4.94 -11.45
N GLU A 88 4.25 -5.85 -12.41
CA GLU A 88 4.46 -7.29 -12.22
C GLU A 88 5.92 -7.60 -11.83
N LEU A 89 6.89 -6.98 -12.52
CA LEU A 89 8.30 -7.14 -12.19
C LEU A 89 8.62 -6.62 -10.78
N ALA A 90 8.09 -5.46 -10.41
CA ALA A 90 8.26 -4.90 -9.06
C ALA A 90 7.64 -5.80 -7.98
N ALA A 91 6.50 -6.44 -8.27
CA ALA A 91 5.88 -7.42 -7.39
C ALA A 91 6.74 -8.68 -7.23
N GLN A 92 7.22 -9.26 -8.33
CA GLN A 92 8.10 -10.45 -8.32
C GLN A 92 9.41 -10.20 -7.57
N LEU A 93 10.04 -9.04 -7.76
CA LEU A 93 11.26 -8.67 -7.03
C LEU A 93 11.01 -8.53 -5.53
N ARG A 94 9.87 -7.93 -5.16
CA ARG A 94 9.46 -7.79 -3.76
C ARG A 94 9.17 -9.16 -3.13
N GLU A 95 8.44 -10.03 -3.81
CA GLU A 95 8.13 -11.37 -3.33
C GLU A 95 9.41 -12.20 -3.12
N LYS A 96 10.33 -12.18 -4.10
CA LYS A 96 11.62 -12.83 -3.98
C LYS A 96 12.42 -12.31 -2.78
N HIS A 97 12.43 -11.00 -2.56
CA HIS A 97 13.09 -10.39 -1.41
C HIS A 97 12.48 -10.85 -0.08
N ILE A 98 11.15 -10.86 0.01
CA ILE A 98 10.41 -11.34 1.18
C ILE A 98 10.72 -12.82 1.46
N LEU A 99 10.62 -13.69 0.45
CA LEU A 99 10.88 -15.12 0.60
C LEU A 99 12.33 -15.40 1.05
N TRP A 100 13.30 -14.68 0.48
CA TRP A 100 14.70 -14.81 0.88
C TRP A 100 14.89 -14.38 2.34
N THR A 101 14.33 -13.23 2.72
CA THR A 101 14.40 -12.69 4.09
C THR A 101 13.73 -13.64 5.09
N GLN A 102 12.53 -14.14 4.78
CA GLN A 102 11.84 -15.13 5.62
C GLN A 102 12.66 -16.40 5.82
N THR A 103 13.29 -16.90 4.75
CA THR A 103 14.15 -18.09 4.84
C THR A 103 15.31 -17.87 5.81
N VAL A 104 15.97 -16.72 5.72
CA VAL A 104 17.09 -16.36 6.61
C VAL A 104 16.60 -16.17 8.05
N LEU A 105 15.49 -15.46 8.27
CA LEU A 105 14.93 -15.24 9.60
C LEU A 105 14.46 -16.56 10.25
N CYS A 106 13.87 -17.47 9.48
CA CYS A 106 13.50 -18.81 9.96
C CYS A 106 14.73 -19.63 10.37
N ASP A 107 15.81 -19.59 9.58
CA ASP A 107 17.08 -20.26 9.94
C ASP A 107 17.69 -19.65 11.21
N MET A 108 17.65 -18.32 11.38
CA MET A 108 18.09 -17.64 12.60
C MET A 108 17.29 -18.08 13.82
N LEU A 109 15.96 -18.15 13.71
CA LEU A 109 15.07 -18.61 14.80
C LEU A 109 15.34 -20.06 15.22
N LEU A 110 15.80 -20.91 14.29
CA LEU A 110 16.11 -22.31 14.57
C LEU A 110 17.49 -22.51 15.22
N ARG A 111 18.43 -21.58 14.99
CA ARG A 111 19.82 -21.68 15.45
C ARG A 111 20.09 -20.98 16.77
N ASP A 112 19.44 -19.84 17.04
CA ASP A 112 19.63 -19.06 18.26
C ASP A 112 18.34 -18.33 18.68
N ALA A 113 18.23 -18.03 19.97
CA ALA A 113 17.06 -17.40 20.61
C ALA A 113 16.45 -16.25 19.78
N PRO A 114 15.13 -15.98 19.90
CA PRO A 114 14.36 -15.05 19.04
C PRO A 114 14.88 -13.60 18.95
N VAL A 115 15.93 -13.25 19.68
CA VAL A 115 16.68 -11.99 19.60
C VAL A 115 17.44 -11.85 18.28
N GLY A 116 17.86 -12.95 17.64
CA GLY A 116 18.66 -12.91 16.41
C GLY A 116 18.00 -12.15 15.27
N ILE A 117 16.67 -12.21 15.16
CA ILE A 117 15.89 -11.51 14.12
C ILE A 117 15.93 -9.99 14.24
N ILE A 118 16.35 -9.46 15.41
CA ILE A 118 16.51 -8.02 15.64
C ILE A 118 17.98 -7.61 15.58
N THR A 119 18.89 -8.42 16.11
CA THR A 119 20.29 -8.03 16.29
C THR A 119 21.21 -8.35 15.11
N GLN A 120 20.81 -9.26 14.22
CA GLN A 120 21.62 -9.67 13.07
C GLN A 120 21.10 -9.06 11.77
N SER A 121 21.92 -9.04 10.72
CA SER A 121 21.52 -8.59 9.38
C SER A 121 21.47 -9.80 8.43
N PRO A 122 20.43 -9.97 7.60
CA PRO A 122 19.19 -9.17 7.54
C PRO A 122 18.32 -9.32 8.81
N ASN A 123 17.50 -8.32 9.11
CA ASN A 123 16.61 -8.27 10.28
C ASN A 123 15.13 -8.12 9.87
N VAL A 124 14.24 -8.04 10.87
CA VAL A 124 12.79 -7.90 10.66
C VAL A 124 12.37 -6.64 9.89
N MET A 125 13.15 -5.56 9.87
CA MET A 125 12.85 -4.37 9.07
C MET A 125 13.06 -4.60 7.56
N ASP A 126 13.84 -5.63 7.17
CA ASP A 126 14.02 -5.99 5.76
C ASP A 126 12.77 -6.72 5.20
N LEU A 127 11.89 -7.23 6.07
CA LEU A 127 10.66 -7.90 5.68
C LEU A 127 9.57 -6.92 5.25
N VAL A 128 9.47 -5.79 5.94
CA VAL A 128 8.43 -4.77 5.76
C VAL A 128 9.09 -3.40 5.77
N ASN A 129 8.85 -2.60 4.73
CA ASN A 129 9.34 -1.21 4.72
C ASN A 129 8.80 -0.49 5.96
N CYS A 130 9.66 -0.08 6.88
CA CYS A 130 9.29 0.53 8.16
C CYS A 130 10.43 1.41 8.66
N ASP A 131 10.09 2.34 9.55
CA ASP A 131 11.06 3.26 10.15
C ASP A 131 11.69 2.65 11.42
N GLY A 132 10.99 1.69 12.04
CA GLY A 132 11.53 0.87 13.12
C GLY A 132 10.71 -0.38 13.39
N ALA A 133 11.24 -1.20 14.29
CA ALA A 133 10.64 -2.45 14.74
C ALA A 133 10.94 -2.70 16.22
N SER A 134 10.11 -3.52 16.87
CA SER A 134 10.42 -4.00 18.22
C SER A 134 9.93 -5.42 18.47
N LEU A 135 10.70 -6.17 19.26
CA LEU A 135 10.30 -7.49 19.76
C LEU A 135 9.97 -7.35 21.24
N TYR A 136 8.78 -7.76 21.63
CA TYR A 136 8.40 -7.97 23.01
C TYR A 136 8.31 -9.46 23.28
N TYR A 137 9.29 -10.01 23.99
CA TYR A 137 9.39 -11.45 24.25
C TYR A 137 9.86 -11.72 25.67
N LYS A 138 9.13 -12.59 26.40
CA LYS A 138 9.45 -12.95 27.81
C LYS A 138 9.71 -11.72 28.70
N ASN A 139 8.83 -10.72 28.60
CA ASN A 139 8.89 -9.49 29.40
C ASN A 139 10.14 -8.62 29.15
N LYS A 140 10.84 -8.83 28.03
CA LYS A 140 11.94 -7.99 27.56
C LYS A 140 11.56 -7.35 26.23
N VAL A 141 12.05 -6.13 26.03
CA VAL A 141 11.82 -5.35 24.80
C VAL A 141 13.16 -5.22 24.09
N TRP A 142 13.16 -5.42 22.77
CA TRP A 142 14.28 -5.11 21.90
C TRP A 142 13.80 -4.12 20.85
N LEU A 143 14.55 -3.05 20.65
CA LEU A 143 14.20 -1.94 19.77
C LEU A 143 15.15 -1.89 18.58
N LEU A 144 14.63 -1.48 17.42
CA LEU A 144 15.41 -1.27 16.21
C LEU A 144 14.81 -0.08 15.43
N GLY A 145 15.67 0.84 14.96
CA GLY A 145 15.22 2.03 14.23
C GLY A 145 14.38 2.99 15.10
N VAL A 146 13.38 3.62 14.47
CA VAL A 146 12.42 4.52 15.12
C VAL A 146 11.31 3.69 15.77
N ALA A 147 11.38 3.51 17.08
CA ALA A 147 10.40 2.77 17.85
C ALA A 147 10.04 3.52 19.15
N PRO A 148 8.83 3.29 19.71
CA PRO A 148 8.49 3.81 21.02
C PRO A 148 9.43 3.28 22.11
N SER A 149 9.44 3.96 23.25
CA SER A 149 10.17 3.52 24.44
C SER A 149 9.66 2.16 24.96
N GLU A 150 10.45 1.50 25.79
CA GLU A 150 10.06 0.21 26.37
C GLU A 150 8.76 0.29 27.20
N ALA A 151 8.50 1.43 27.84
CA ALA A 151 7.27 1.64 28.60
C ALA A 151 6.05 1.74 27.68
N GLU A 152 6.19 2.48 26.58
CA GLU A 152 5.14 2.65 25.57
C GLU A 152 4.84 1.33 24.85
N ILE A 153 5.86 0.54 24.50
CA ILE A 153 5.65 -0.79 23.88
C ILE A 153 4.90 -1.74 24.81
N ARG A 154 5.17 -1.69 26.12
CA ARG A 154 4.42 -2.50 27.10
C ARG A 154 2.96 -2.08 27.17
N ASP A 155 2.69 -0.77 27.19
CA ASP A 155 1.35 -0.20 27.18
C ASP A 155 0.58 -0.60 25.91
N ILE A 156 1.22 -0.50 24.73
CA ILE A 156 0.65 -0.97 23.46
C ILE A 156 0.36 -2.47 23.49
N ALA A 157 1.27 -3.29 24.02
CA ALA A 157 1.09 -4.73 24.12
C ALA A 157 -0.09 -5.10 25.04
N GLU A 158 -0.28 -4.39 26.15
CA GLU A 158 -1.43 -4.56 27.06
C GLU A 158 -2.74 -4.18 26.36
N TRP A 159 -2.78 -3.04 25.67
CA TRP A 159 -3.91 -2.63 24.86
C TRP A 159 -4.29 -3.67 23.79
N LEU A 160 -3.30 -4.24 23.08
CA LEU A 160 -3.55 -5.30 22.09
C LEU A 160 -4.08 -6.60 22.72
N ILE A 161 -3.64 -6.95 23.94
CA ILE A 161 -4.14 -8.13 24.64
C ILE A 161 -5.61 -7.92 25.04
N GLU A 162 -5.95 -6.73 25.55
CA GLU A 162 -7.28 -6.40 26.06
C GLU A 162 -8.31 -6.25 24.94
N TYR A 163 -8.01 -5.43 23.93
CA TYR A 163 -8.98 -5.07 22.89
C TYR A 163 -8.88 -5.92 21.62
N HIS A 164 -7.70 -6.49 21.35
CA HIS A 164 -7.42 -7.27 20.13
C HIS A 164 -6.97 -8.72 20.42
N GLY A 165 -7.25 -9.22 21.64
CA GLY A 165 -6.74 -10.50 22.15
C GLY A 165 -7.08 -11.74 21.29
N ALA A 166 -8.21 -11.71 20.59
CA ALA A 166 -8.69 -12.79 19.72
C ALA A 166 -8.06 -12.81 18.30
N SER A 167 -7.38 -11.73 17.91
CA SER A 167 -6.72 -11.62 16.61
C SER A 167 -5.29 -12.16 16.64
N THR A 168 -4.76 -12.52 15.47
CA THR A 168 -3.35 -12.89 15.27
C THR A 168 -2.42 -11.66 15.20
N GLY A 169 -2.98 -10.46 15.13
CA GLY A 169 -2.26 -9.20 14.97
C GLY A 169 -3.18 -8.04 14.60
N LEU A 170 -2.59 -6.84 14.49
CA LEU A 170 -3.25 -5.61 14.06
C LEU A 170 -2.36 -4.89 13.04
N SER A 171 -2.95 -4.33 11.99
CA SER A 171 -2.26 -3.42 11.07
C SER A 171 -3.09 -2.15 10.93
N THR A 172 -2.49 -1.00 11.21
CA THR A 172 -3.12 0.31 11.13
C THR A 172 -2.11 1.35 10.65
N ASP A 173 -2.59 2.33 9.89
CA ASP A 173 -1.87 3.53 9.47
C ASP A 173 -2.00 4.68 10.48
N SER A 174 -2.90 4.57 11.47
CA SER A 174 -3.10 5.55 12.53
C SER A 174 -3.51 4.87 13.84
N LEU A 175 -2.57 4.78 14.79
CA LEU A 175 -2.84 4.29 16.15
C LEU A 175 -3.97 5.06 16.84
N MET A 176 -4.10 6.36 16.54
CA MET A 176 -5.18 7.18 17.08
C MET A 176 -6.56 6.72 16.56
N GLU A 177 -6.70 6.50 15.24
CA GLU A 177 -7.95 6.02 14.65
C GLU A 177 -8.24 4.56 15.02
N ALA A 178 -7.20 3.75 15.26
CA ALA A 178 -7.32 2.39 15.78
C ALA A 178 -7.86 2.35 17.23
N GLY A 179 -7.92 3.49 17.93
CA GLY A 179 -8.46 3.59 19.28
C GLY A 179 -7.42 3.35 20.39
N TYR A 180 -6.13 3.47 20.09
CA TYR A 180 -5.09 3.45 21.12
C TYR A 180 -5.11 4.76 21.94
N PRO A 181 -5.39 4.72 23.26
CA PRO A 181 -5.64 5.94 24.04
C PRO A 181 -4.45 6.89 24.16
N ASN A 182 -3.23 6.36 24.17
CA ASN A 182 -2.00 7.13 24.37
C ASN A 182 -1.29 7.48 23.05
N ALA A 183 -1.97 7.33 21.90
CA ALA A 183 -1.40 7.60 20.58
C ALA A 183 -0.85 9.03 20.43
N SER A 184 -1.48 10.01 21.09
CA SER A 184 -1.04 11.41 21.04
C SER A 184 0.32 11.67 21.70
N ILE A 185 0.77 10.78 22.59
CA ILE A 185 2.05 10.90 23.30
C ILE A 185 3.21 10.46 22.41
N LEU A 186 2.98 9.47 21.54
CA LEU A 186 3.96 8.95 20.58
C LEU A 186 4.35 10.00 19.52
N GLY A 187 3.43 10.92 19.22
CA GLY A 187 3.62 12.00 18.25
C GLY A 187 3.82 11.50 16.81
N ASP A 188 4.34 12.38 15.96
CA ASP A 188 4.52 12.12 14.52
C ASP A 188 5.63 11.10 14.19
N ALA A 189 6.35 10.62 15.20
CA ALA A 189 7.42 9.63 15.00
C ALA A 189 6.88 8.21 14.81
N VAL A 190 5.70 7.90 15.36
CA VAL A 190 5.06 6.58 15.30
C VAL A 190 3.54 6.75 15.17
N CYS A 191 3.06 6.86 13.94
CA CYS A 191 1.64 6.95 13.61
C CYS A 191 1.06 5.60 13.18
N GLY A 192 1.79 4.89 12.32
CA GLY A 192 1.42 3.59 11.79
C GLY A 192 2.06 2.43 12.55
N MET A 193 1.33 1.34 12.70
CA MET A 193 1.82 0.13 13.36
C MET A 193 1.29 -1.13 12.68
N ALA A 194 2.17 -2.10 12.46
CA ALA A 194 1.80 -3.49 12.29
C ALA A 194 2.32 -4.30 13.49
N ALA A 195 1.44 -5.06 14.13
CA ALA A 195 1.75 -5.92 15.27
C ALA A 195 1.34 -7.35 14.96
N VAL A 196 2.25 -8.30 15.16
CA VAL A 196 1.97 -9.73 15.02
C VAL A 196 2.18 -10.40 16.37
N LYS A 197 1.18 -11.20 16.77
CA LYS A 197 1.20 -11.98 18.00
C LYS A 197 1.98 -13.27 17.77
N ILE A 198 3.08 -13.47 18.48
CA ILE A 198 3.88 -14.70 18.43
C ILE A 198 3.29 -15.73 19.41
N THR A 199 3.02 -15.30 20.63
CA THR A 199 2.32 -16.07 21.67
C THR A 199 1.26 -15.19 22.31
N LYS A 200 0.47 -15.69 23.27
CA LYS A 200 -0.56 -14.87 23.94
C LYS A 200 -0.03 -13.55 24.55
N ARG A 201 1.27 -13.46 24.85
CA ARG A 201 1.90 -12.31 25.51
C ARG A 201 3.13 -11.75 24.79
N ASP A 202 3.59 -12.41 23.73
CA ASP A 202 4.77 -11.98 22.98
C ASP A 202 4.36 -11.42 21.62
N PHE A 203 4.97 -10.31 21.22
CA PHE A 203 4.60 -9.55 20.03
C PHE A 203 5.84 -9.12 19.24
N LEU A 204 5.69 -9.05 17.93
CA LEU A 204 6.61 -8.40 17.01
C LEU A 204 5.90 -7.19 16.40
N PHE A 205 6.54 -6.03 16.45
CA PHE A 205 6.00 -4.76 15.99
C PHE A 205 6.85 -4.17 14.87
N TRP A 206 6.20 -3.51 13.93
CA TRP A 206 6.78 -2.61 12.96
C TRP A 206 6.08 -1.26 13.04
N PHE A 207 6.86 -0.19 12.98
CA PHE A 207 6.39 1.18 13.15
C PHE A 207 6.69 2.02 11.90
N ARG A 208 5.80 2.95 11.62
CA ARG A 208 6.01 4.00 10.63
C ARG A 208 5.64 5.36 11.20
N SER A 209 6.42 6.37 10.85
CA SER A 209 6.05 7.78 11.05
C SER A 209 4.87 8.18 10.18
#